data_AF-A0A0P0WTQ8-F1
#
_entry.id   AF-A0A0P0WTQ8-F1
#
_cell.length_a   1.000
_cell.length_b   1.000
_cell.length_c   1.000
_cell.angle_alpha   90.00
_cell.angle_beta   90.00
_cell.angle_gamma   90.00
#
_symmetry.space_group_name_H-M   'P 1'
#
loop_
_entity.id
_entity.type
_entity.pdbx_description
1 polymer ?
#
loop_
_entity_poly.entity_id
_entity_poly.type
_entity_poly.pdbx_seq_one_letter_code
_entity_poly.pdbx_strand_id
1 'polypeptide(L)'
;SPKFLIPWSTLISAFSAARLASCKRAFGGGGAQRAHGYGLGRPSRRDDGGWRAAEGGTTTRHTCLPLPPPSQTERINAVVRRNLGGLPEVYHKKLKIAVPLKHGFRAFVNVTDQGVTGYCIDLFEAAVNKLPYRLIYEFVVFDRSYDELVQSVSSGINDAAVGDITIIADRASHVEFTMPYTESGVSMLVLAENESE
;
A
#
# COMPACT_ATOMS: atom_id res chain seq x y z
N SER A 1 -17.74 13.03 8.74
CA SER A 1 -16.68 13.03 7.72
C SER A 1 -16.29 11.59 7.45
N PRO A 2 -16.34 11.10 6.20
CA PRO A 2 -15.89 9.73 5.91
C PRO A 2 -14.41 9.64 6.29
N LYS A 3 -14.10 8.74 7.22
CA LYS A 3 -12.76 8.56 7.77
C LYS A 3 -11.92 7.88 6.69
N PHE A 4 -11.05 8.65 6.07
CA PHE A 4 -10.20 8.22 4.96
C PHE A 4 -9.24 7.13 5.41
N LEU A 5 -9.40 5.96 4.81
CA LEU A 5 -8.76 4.71 5.17
C LEU A 5 -7.92 4.23 4.01
N ILE A 6 -6.66 4.68 3.97
CA ILE A 6 -5.80 4.64 2.76
C ILE A 6 -6.58 5.26 1.59
N PRO A 7 -6.34 6.53 1.21
CA PRO A 7 -7.07 7.14 0.10
C PRO A 7 -7.18 6.14 -1.05
N TRP A 8 -8.39 5.83 -1.50
CA TRP A 8 -8.60 4.76 -2.46
C TRP A 8 -7.81 4.98 -3.76
N SER A 9 -7.64 6.26 -4.10
CA SER A 9 -6.72 6.76 -5.11
C SER A 9 -5.28 6.27 -4.93
N THR A 10 -4.81 6.02 -3.70
CA THR A 10 -3.48 5.47 -3.40
C THR A 10 -3.40 3.99 -3.74
N LEU A 11 -4.40 3.17 -3.38
CA LEU A 11 -4.46 1.76 -3.79
C LEU A 11 -4.62 1.62 -5.30
N ILE A 12 -5.53 2.38 -5.93
CA ILE A 12 -5.69 2.39 -7.39
C ILE A 12 -4.42 2.92 -8.07
N SER A 13 -3.80 3.98 -7.53
CA SER A 13 -2.53 4.47 -8.07
C SER A 13 -1.43 3.42 -7.93
N ALA A 14 -1.44 2.59 -6.89
CA ALA A 14 -0.51 1.48 -6.75
C ALA A 14 -0.79 0.40 -7.80
N PHE A 15 -2.05 0.09 -8.11
CA PHE A 15 -2.40 -0.79 -9.23
C PHE A 15 -1.96 -0.23 -10.59
N SER A 16 -2.20 1.05 -10.84
CA SER A 16 -1.79 1.74 -12.08
C SER A 16 -0.26 1.86 -12.19
N ALA A 17 0.40 2.25 -11.08
CA ALA A 17 1.86 2.35 -11.00
C ALA A 17 2.54 0.98 -11.08
N ALA A 18 1.94 -0.08 -10.54
CA ALA A 18 2.45 -1.44 -10.69
C ALA A 18 2.37 -1.92 -12.13
N ARG A 19 1.33 -1.53 -12.88
CA ARG A 19 1.24 -1.79 -14.32
C ARG A 19 2.36 -1.07 -15.08
N LEU A 20 2.70 0.16 -14.67
CA LEU A 20 3.84 0.91 -15.23
C LEU A 20 5.21 0.37 -14.81
N ALA A 21 5.36 -0.11 -13.58
CA ALA A 21 6.62 -0.64 -13.07
C ALA A 21 6.95 -2.02 -13.66
N SER A 22 5.94 -2.84 -13.95
CA SER A 22 6.12 -4.10 -14.68
C SER A 22 6.65 -3.87 -16.09
N CYS A 23 6.27 -2.77 -16.75
CA CYS A 23 6.87 -2.39 -18.04
C CYS A 23 8.31 -1.88 -17.92
N LYS A 24 8.76 -1.42 -16.74
CA LYS A 24 10.11 -0.84 -16.59
C LYS A 24 11.17 -1.83 -16.11
N ARG A 25 10.77 -2.96 -15.51
CA ARG A 25 11.73 -4.02 -15.13
C ARG A 25 12.27 -4.82 -16.31
N ALA A 26 11.71 -4.64 -17.51
CA ALA A 26 12.21 -5.26 -18.73
C ALA A 26 13.41 -4.53 -19.37
N PHE A 27 13.82 -3.34 -18.91
CA PHE A 27 14.96 -2.62 -19.48
C PHE A 27 15.75 -1.87 -18.39
N GLY A 28 16.86 -2.45 -17.91
CA GLY A 28 17.86 -1.70 -17.13
C GLY A 28 18.46 -2.47 -15.95
N GLY A 29 19.38 -3.40 -16.23
CA GLY A 29 20.32 -3.92 -15.25
C GLY A 29 21.63 -3.13 -15.29
N GLY A 30 22.17 -2.74 -14.13
CA GLY A 30 23.50 -2.11 -14.05
C GLY A 30 23.88 -1.58 -12.67
N GLY A 31 24.71 -2.35 -11.95
CA GLY A 31 25.84 -1.87 -11.14
C GLY A 31 25.58 -1.16 -9.79
N ALA A 32 25.79 -1.90 -8.70
CA ALA A 32 25.89 -1.38 -7.33
C ALA A 32 27.36 -1.15 -6.93
N GLN A 33 27.71 0.04 -6.41
CA GLN A 33 29.05 0.36 -5.91
C GLN A 33 29.06 0.60 -4.39
N ARG A 34 29.95 -0.12 -3.70
CA ARG A 34 30.18 -0.13 -2.24
C ARG A 34 30.79 1.20 -1.76
N ALA A 35 30.23 1.76 -0.69
CA ALA A 35 30.77 2.93 0.01
C ALA A 35 31.83 2.51 1.05
N HIS A 36 33.05 3.02 0.92
CA HIS A 36 34.08 2.96 1.96
C HIS A 36 34.00 4.21 2.85
N GLY A 37 33.84 4.00 4.15
CA GLY A 37 33.81 5.06 5.16
C GLY A 37 35.20 5.63 5.47
N TYR A 38 35.27 6.95 5.64
CA TYR A 38 36.48 7.67 6.04
C TYR A 38 36.18 8.51 7.29
N GLY A 39 37.03 8.36 8.31
CA GLY A 39 36.90 9.02 9.61
C GLY A 39 37.15 10.52 9.54
N LEU A 40 36.25 11.30 10.14
CA LEU A 40 36.35 12.75 10.28
C LEU A 40 37.18 13.08 11.52
N GLY A 41 38.34 13.73 11.35
CA GLY A 41 39.12 14.27 12.46
C GLY A 41 38.35 15.35 13.23
N ARG A 42 38.47 15.38 14.57
CA ARG A 42 37.78 16.37 15.41
C ARG A 42 38.41 17.77 15.26
N PRO A 43 37.60 18.84 15.07
CA PRO A 43 38.07 20.22 15.12
C PRO A 43 38.65 20.59 16.48
N SER A 44 39.62 21.52 16.52
CA SER A 44 40.15 22.09 17.77
C SER A 44 39.71 23.54 17.95
N ARG A 45 39.48 23.93 19.21
CA ARG A 45 39.04 25.27 19.59
C ARG A 45 40.28 26.16 19.77
N ARG A 46 40.24 27.38 19.24
CA ARG A 46 41.25 28.42 19.42
C ARG A 46 40.95 29.27 20.65
N ASP A 47 41.99 29.90 21.19
CA ASP A 47 41.91 30.74 22.41
C ASP A 47 41.16 32.06 22.20
N ASP A 48 40.99 32.51 20.96
CA ASP A 48 40.14 33.64 20.57
C ASP A 48 38.64 33.27 20.48
N GLY A 49 38.28 32.05 20.87
CA GLY A 49 36.93 31.49 20.75
C GLY A 49 36.61 30.96 19.35
N GLY A 50 37.50 31.11 18.38
CA GLY A 50 37.36 30.54 17.05
C GLY A 50 37.55 29.02 17.04
N TRP A 51 37.19 28.36 15.94
CA TRP A 51 37.55 26.96 15.69
C TRP A 51 38.66 26.92 14.63
N ARG A 52 39.66 26.06 14.79
CA ARG A 52 40.60 25.70 13.73
C ARG A 52 40.15 24.35 13.17
N ALA A 53 39.88 24.31 11.86
CA ALA A 53 39.57 23.07 11.17
C ALA A 53 40.77 22.13 11.27
N ALA A 54 40.52 20.82 11.39
CA ALA A 54 41.58 19.82 11.40
C ALA A 54 42.34 19.89 10.07
N GLU A 55 43.61 20.30 10.12
CA GLU A 55 44.53 20.26 8.99
C GLU A 55 45.03 18.82 8.87
N GLY A 56 44.35 18.01 8.05
CA GLY A 56 44.66 16.60 7.93
C GLY A 56 44.25 16.03 6.57
N GLY A 57 45.26 15.80 5.74
CA GLY A 57 45.22 14.87 4.60
C GLY A 57 44.70 15.47 3.31
N THR A 58 45.46 15.23 2.24
CA THR A 58 45.11 15.45 0.83
C THR A 58 43.84 14.69 0.50
N THR A 59 42.68 15.26 0.85
CA THR A 59 41.39 14.71 0.43
C THR A 59 41.36 14.86 -1.08
N THR A 60 41.52 13.75 -1.78
CA THR A 60 41.00 13.63 -3.14
C THR A 60 39.54 14.02 -3.01
N ARG A 61 39.23 15.29 -3.34
CA ARG A 61 37.87 15.74 -3.49
C ARG A 61 37.32 14.90 -4.63
N HIS A 62 36.74 13.75 -4.29
CA HIS A 62 35.65 13.20 -5.06
C HIS A 62 34.61 14.31 -5.01
N THR A 63 34.68 15.19 -6.00
CA THR A 63 33.65 16.16 -6.29
C THR A 63 32.41 15.32 -6.43
N CYS A 64 31.57 15.37 -5.40
CA CYS A 64 30.26 14.74 -5.46
C CYS A 64 29.61 15.39 -6.67
N LEU A 65 29.47 14.61 -7.75
CA LEU A 65 28.91 15.13 -8.98
C LEU A 65 27.56 15.76 -8.60
N PRO A 66 27.29 17.00 -9.06
CA PRO A 66 26.01 17.62 -8.80
C PRO A 66 24.92 16.63 -9.20
N LEU A 67 24.02 16.32 -8.27
CA LEU A 67 22.89 15.47 -8.59
C LEU A 67 22.17 16.08 -9.78
N PRO A 68 21.77 15.27 -10.78
CA PRO A 68 20.99 15.78 -11.89
C PRO A 68 19.74 16.47 -11.35
N PRO A 69 19.25 17.51 -12.02
CA PRO A 69 18.01 18.17 -11.61
C PRO A 69 16.88 17.14 -11.58
N PRO A 70 15.96 17.23 -10.60
CA PRO A 70 14.85 16.30 -10.49
C PRO A 70 14.01 16.33 -11.77
N SER A 71 13.60 15.14 -12.20
CA SER A 71 12.66 14.94 -13.30
C SER A 71 11.35 15.68 -13.04
N GLN A 72 10.58 15.92 -14.10
CA GLN A 72 9.28 16.59 -14.00
C GLN A 72 8.35 15.86 -13.02
N THR A 73 8.36 14.53 -13.02
CA THR A 73 7.61 13.68 -12.10
C THR A 73 8.06 13.86 -10.65
N GLU A 74 9.36 13.93 -10.38
CA GLU A 74 9.88 14.17 -9.02
C GLU A 74 9.51 15.56 -8.50
N ARG A 75 9.50 16.57 -9.37
CA ARG A 75 9.03 17.92 -9.02
C ARG A 75 7.55 17.92 -8.66
N ILE A 76 6.72 17.24 -9.45
CA ILE A 76 5.28 17.07 -9.17
C ILE A 76 5.10 16.34 -7.84
N ASN A 77 5.81 15.24 -7.62
CA ASN A 77 5.73 14.47 -6.38
C ASN A 77 6.19 15.28 -5.16
N ALA A 78 7.20 16.15 -5.30
CA ALA A 78 7.66 17.03 -4.24
C ALA A 78 6.63 18.11 -3.90
N VAL A 79 5.92 18.65 -4.89
CA VAL A 79 4.80 19.59 -4.68
C VAL A 79 3.64 18.88 -3.99
N VAL A 80 3.26 17.68 -4.46
CA VAL A 80 2.25 16.85 -3.82
C VAL A 80 2.61 16.59 -2.35
N ARG A 81 3.88 16.25 -2.07
CA ARG A 81 4.38 16.05 -0.69
C ARG A 81 4.29 17.31 0.17
N ARG A 82 4.66 18.49 -0.33
CA ARG A 82 4.54 19.75 0.43
C ARG A 82 3.09 20.09 0.70
N ASN A 83 2.22 19.92 -0.30
CA ASN A 83 0.79 20.19 -0.17
C ASN A 83 0.09 19.17 0.74
N LEU A 84 0.59 17.95 0.83
CA LEU A 84 0.08 16.94 1.77
C LEU A 84 0.48 17.19 3.22
N GLY A 85 1.28 18.23 3.55
CA GLY A 85 1.34 18.98 4.82
C GLY A 85 1.50 18.23 6.16
N GLY A 86 1.58 16.92 6.15
CA GLY A 86 1.32 16.08 7.31
C GLY A 86 0.76 14.78 6.77
N LEU A 87 1.66 13.89 6.35
CA LEU A 87 1.28 12.49 6.22
C LEU A 87 0.84 12.07 7.63
N PRO A 88 -0.46 11.84 7.84
CA PRO A 88 -0.97 11.58 9.18
C PRO A 88 -0.26 10.31 9.69
N GLU A 89 -0.23 10.12 11.01
CA GLU A 89 0.32 8.94 11.71
C GLU A 89 -0.10 7.55 11.18
N VAL A 90 -0.88 7.48 10.10
CA VAL A 90 -1.19 6.31 9.28
C VAL A 90 0.02 5.41 9.04
N TYR A 91 1.24 5.95 8.90
CA TYR A 91 2.42 5.10 8.71
C TYR A 91 2.77 4.22 9.92
N HIS A 92 2.28 4.56 11.12
CA HIS A 92 2.52 3.79 12.34
C HIS A 92 1.26 3.11 12.88
N LYS A 93 0.06 3.51 12.43
CA LYS A 93 -1.18 2.85 12.82
C LYS A 93 -1.29 1.48 12.14
N LYS A 94 -1.45 0.43 12.95
CA LYS A 94 -1.85 -0.89 12.47
C LYS A 94 -3.32 -0.83 12.02
N LEU A 95 -3.56 -1.06 10.74
CA LEU A 95 -4.90 -1.00 10.16
C LEU A 95 -5.69 -2.29 10.44
N LYS A 96 -6.94 -2.13 10.88
CA LYS A 96 -7.88 -3.23 11.10
C LYS A 96 -8.67 -3.55 9.84
N ILE A 97 -8.34 -4.63 9.16
CA ILE A 97 -8.96 -5.04 7.91
C ILE A 97 -10.00 -6.11 8.22
N ALA A 98 -11.28 -5.76 8.15
CA ALA A 98 -12.37 -6.69 8.43
C ALA A 98 -12.51 -7.72 7.32
N VAL A 99 -12.74 -8.98 7.69
CA VAL A 99 -12.93 -10.09 6.76
C VAL A 99 -14.21 -10.84 7.13
N PRO A 100 -15.16 -11.03 6.20
CA PRO A 100 -16.41 -11.73 6.51
C PRO A 100 -16.15 -13.21 6.85
N LEU A 101 -16.77 -13.70 7.92
CA LEU A 101 -16.77 -15.14 8.20
C LEU A 101 -17.76 -15.85 7.27
N LYS A 102 -17.27 -16.88 6.57
CA LYS A 102 -18.07 -17.68 5.64
C LYS A 102 -18.00 -19.16 5.97
N HIS A 103 -19.16 -19.77 6.15
CA HIS A 103 -19.24 -21.22 6.32
C HIS A 103 -19.18 -21.98 4.99
N GLY A 104 -19.67 -21.37 3.89
CA GLY A 104 -19.65 -21.92 2.52
C GLY A 104 -18.79 -21.10 1.55
N PHE A 105 -18.47 -21.68 0.38
CA PHE A 105 -17.68 -21.05 -0.71
C PHE A 105 -16.38 -20.38 -0.24
N ARG A 106 -15.49 -21.18 0.36
CA ARG A 106 -14.22 -20.72 0.96
C ARG A 106 -13.11 -20.36 -0.03
N ALA A 107 -13.36 -20.46 -1.33
CA ALA A 107 -12.36 -20.16 -2.36
C ALA A 107 -11.99 -18.66 -2.38
N PHE A 108 -12.95 -17.78 -2.08
CA PHE A 108 -12.74 -16.33 -2.08
C PHE A 108 -12.18 -15.83 -0.74
N VAL A 109 -12.75 -16.31 0.36
CA VAL A 109 -12.34 -15.98 1.73
C VAL A 109 -12.50 -17.22 2.60
N ASN A 110 -11.44 -17.62 3.27
CA ASN A 110 -11.41 -18.75 4.19
C ASN A 110 -10.77 -18.32 5.51
N VAL A 111 -11.53 -18.41 6.59
CA VAL A 111 -11.06 -18.14 7.95
C VAL A 111 -10.86 -19.47 8.65
N THR A 112 -9.64 -19.71 9.12
CA THR A 112 -9.24 -20.90 9.86
C THR A 112 -8.47 -20.49 11.11
N ASP A 113 -8.27 -21.42 12.05
CA ASP A 113 -7.45 -21.17 13.24
C ASP A 113 -5.99 -20.79 12.90
N GLN A 114 -5.53 -21.18 11.71
CA GLN A 114 -4.19 -20.89 11.21
C GLN A 114 -4.06 -19.49 10.55
N GLY A 115 -5.19 -18.83 10.27
CA GLY A 115 -5.22 -17.52 9.63
C GLY A 115 -6.30 -17.41 8.56
N VAL A 116 -6.21 -16.31 7.80
CA VAL A 116 -7.14 -15.95 6.73
C VAL A 116 -6.48 -16.16 5.38
N THR A 117 -7.14 -16.90 4.49
CA THR A 117 -6.66 -17.23 3.14
C THR A 117 -7.78 -17.05 2.11
N GLY A 118 -7.46 -17.19 0.83
CA GLY A 118 -8.45 -17.16 -0.26
C GLY A 118 -8.14 -16.08 -1.30
N TYR A 119 -8.81 -16.17 -2.44
CA TYR A 119 -8.51 -15.32 -3.60
C TYR A 119 -8.54 -13.82 -3.30
N CYS A 120 -9.51 -13.35 -2.50
CA CYS A 120 -9.63 -11.94 -2.12
C CYS A 120 -8.45 -11.49 -1.24
N ILE A 121 -7.93 -12.39 -0.41
CA ILE A 121 -6.80 -12.14 0.48
C ILE A 121 -5.50 -12.06 -0.33
N ASP A 122 -5.27 -13.03 -1.21
CA ASP A 122 -4.10 -13.05 -2.09
C ASP A 122 -4.04 -11.77 -2.95
N LEU A 123 -5.19 -11.33 -3.47
CA LEU A 123 -5.28 -10.10 -4.26
C LEU A 123 -4.98 -8.85 -3.42
N PHE A 124 -5.51 -8.79 -2.19
CA PHE A 124 -5.24 -7.71 -1.26
C PHE A 124 -3.76 -7.65 -0.89
N GLU A 125 -3.15 -8.77 -0.51
CA GLU A 125 -1.73 -8.84 -0.17
C GLU A 125 -0.85 -8.50 -1.38
N ALA A 126 -1.20 -8.99 -2.57
CA ALA A 126 -0.52 -8.62 -3.81
C ALA A 126 -0.57 -7.11 -4.05
N ALA A 127 -1.70 -6.45 -3.80
CA ALA A 127 -1.85 -5.01 -3.91
C ALA A 127 -1.00 -4.27 -2.86
N VAL A 128 -1.05 -4.70 -1.61
CA VAL A 128 -0.26 -4.14 -0.52
C VAL A 128 1.24 -4.24 -0.79
N ASN A 129 1.69 -5.37 -1.34
CA ASN A 129 3.09 -5.60 -1.72
C ASN A 129 3.60 -4.68 -2.83
N LYS A 130 2.71 -3.95 -3.53
CA LYS A 130 3.09 -2.94 -4.53
C LYS A 130 3.19 -1.53 -3.96
N LEU A 131 2.81 -1.31 -2.71
CA LEU A 131 2.91 0.01 -2.08
C LEU A 131 4.39 0.39 -1.87
N PRO A 132 4.78 1.67 -2.09
CA PRO A 132 6.16 2.13 -1.92
C PRO A 132 6.58 2.25 -0.44
N TYR A 133 5.72 1.86 0.48
CA TYR A 133 5.92 1.84 1.91
C TYR A 133 5.27 0.59 2.50
N ARG A 134 5.75 0.17 3.67
CA ARG A 134 5.20 -0.98 4.39
C ARG A 134 3.86 -0.60 5.02
N LEU A 135 2.79 -1.28 4.60
CA LEU A 135 1.50 -1.22 5.29
C LEU A 135 1.51 -2.18 6.48
N ILE A 136 1.16 -1.71 7.67
CA ILE A 136 0.99 -2.56 8.85
C ILE A 136 -0.51 -2.77 9.05
N TYR A 137 -0.96 -4.03 9.05
CA TYR A 137 -2.37 -4.36 9.18
C TYR A 137 -2.58 -5.67 9.93
N GLU A 138 -3.81 -5.91 10.38
CA GLU A 138 -4.31 -7.20 10.85
C GLU A 138 -5.66 -7.49 10.23
N PHE A 139 -5.94 -8.77 10.00
CA PHE A 139 -7.27 -9.22 9.66
C PHE A 139 -8.12 -9.36 10.91
N VAL A 140 -9.33 -8.81 10.88
CA VAL A 140 -10.33 -8.91 11.95
C VAL A 140 -11.52 -9.69 11.39
N VAL A 141 -11.77 -10.87 11.94
CA VAL A 141 -12.89 -11.71 11.49
C VAL A 141 -14.21 -11.05 11.90
N PHE A 142 -15.15 -10.98 10.96
CA PHE A 142 -16.45 -10.36 11.16
C PHE A 142 -17.56 -11.37 10.85
N ASP A 143 -18.18 -11.88 11.91
CA ASP A 143 -19.20 -12.95 11.85
C ASP A 143 -20.64 -12.40 11.92
N ARG A 144 -20.91 -11.43 11.05
CA ARG A 144 -22.19 -10.70 11.01
C ARG A 144 -22.54 -10.38 9.56
N SER A 145 -23.68 -9.74 9.34
CA SER A 145 -24.15 -9.43 7.98
C SER A 145 -23.18 -8.52 7.23
N TYR A 146 -23.22 -8.56 5.89
CA TYR A 146 -22.41 -7.67 5.05
C TYR A 146 -22.77 -6.19 5.24
N ASP A 147 -24.02 -5.89 5.55
CA ASP A 147 -24.45 -4.50 5.79
C ASP A 147 -23.84 -3.98 7.10
N GLU A 148 -23.83 -4.81 8.16
CA GLU A 148 -23.13 -4.48 9.41
C GLU A 148 -21.60 -4.40 9.21
N LEU A 149 -21.02 -5.21 8.33
CA LEU A 149 -19.60 -5.13 7.98
C LEU A 149 -19.29 -3.76 7.36
N VAL A 150 -20.11 -3.32 6.40
CA VAL A 150 -19.97 -2.00 5.77
C VAL A 150 -20.17 -0.88 6.79
N GLN A 151 -21.17 -0.99 7.66
CA GLN A 151 -21.38 -0.02 8.74
C GLN A 151 -20.20 0.01 9.73
N SER A 152 -19.57 -1.14 10.00
CA SER A 152 -18.37 -1.22 10.84
C SER A 152 -17.18 -0.47 10.23
N VAL A 153 -17.06 -0.44 8.90
CA VAL A 153 -16.06 0.37 8.20
C VAL A 153 -16.48 1.84 8.19
N SER A 154 -17.74 2.14 7.90
CA SER A 154 -18.27 3.51 7.86
C SER A 154 -18.14 4.24 9.21
N SER A 155 -18.38 3.54 10.31
CA SER A 155 -18.18 4.05 11.68
C SER A 155 -16.71 4.20 12.08
N GLY A 156 -15.80 3.52 11.36
CA GLY A 156 -14.37 3.47 11.64
C GLY A 156 -13.99 2.54 12.78
N ILE A 157 -14.85 1.58 13.14
CA ILE A 157 -14.49 0.47 14.04
C ILE A 157 -13.42 -0.40 13.36
N ASN A 158 -13.64 -0.66 12.06
CA ASN A 158 -12.67 -1.28 11.18
C ASN A 158 -12.19 -0.26 10.15
N ASP A 159 -10.94 -0.42 9.75
CA ASP A 159 -10.23 0.48 8.86
C ASP A 159 -10.42 0.09 7.38
N ALA A 160 -10.77 -1.14 7.06
CA ALA A 160 -11.23 -1.50 5.72
C ALA A 160 -11.99 -2.82 5.82
N ALA A 161 -12.52 -3.29 4.70
CA ALA A 161 -12.98 -4.67 4.59
C ALA A 161 -12.44 -5.31 3.30
N VAL A 162 -12.09 -6.59 3.38
CA VAL A 162 -11.63 -7.41 2.26
C VAL A 162 -12.48 -8.67 2.20
N GLY A 163 -13.07 -8.93 1.03
CA GLY A 163 -13.84 -10.14 0.79
C GLY A 163 -14.68 -10.05 -0.47
N ASP A 164 -15.52 -11.07 -0.67
CA ASP A 164 -16.53 -11.18 -1.73
C ASP A 164 -17.74 -10.25 -1.50
N ILE A 165 -17.47 -8.98 -1.22
CA ILE A 165 -18.49 -8.00 -0.85
C ILE A 165 -19.16 -7.45 -2.12
N THR A 166 -20.45 -7.72 -2.28
CA THR A 166 -21.25 -7.14 -3.37
C THR A 166 -21.41 -5.64 -3.20
N ILE A 167 -21.09 -4.89 -4.25
CA ILE A 167 -21.24 -3.44 -4.32
C ILE A 167 -22.67 -3.12 -4.72
N ILE A 168 -23.42 -2.48 -3.83
CA ILE A 168 -24.80 -2.01 -4.08
C ILE A 168 -24.91 -0.54 -3.67
N ALA A 169 -25.89 0.17 -4.25
CA ALA A 169 -26.04 1.62 -4.09
C ALA A 169 -26.12 2.07 -2.61
N ASP A 170 -26.87 1.35 -1.78
CA ASP A 170 -27.00 1.67 -0.36
C ASP A 170 -25.64 1.59 0.36
N ARG A 171 -24.89 0.50 0.18
CA ARG A 171 -23.54 0.35 0.76
C ARG A 171 -22.57 1.42 0.24
N ALA A 172 -22.62 1.73 -1.06
CA ALA A 172 -21.75 2.71 -1.69
C ALA A 172 -22.01 4.16 -1.21
N SER A 173 -23.18 4.43 -0.61
CA SER A 173 -23.45 5.71 0.03
C SER A 173 -22.74 5.89 1.38
N HIS A 174 -22.26 4.79 1.98
CA HIS A 174 -21.64 4.78 3.31
C HIS A 174 -20.12 4.59 3.30
N VAL A 175 -19.56 3.97 2.25
CA VAL A 175 -18.13 3.63 2.12
C VAL A 175 -17.65 3.72 0.66
N GLU A 176 -16.34 3.89 0.47
CA GLU A 176 -15.69 3.79 -0.85
C GLU A 176 -15.33 2.33 -1.17
N PHE A 177 -15.52 1.92 -2.43
CA PHE A 177 -15.29 0.55 -2.91
C PHE A 177 -14.18 0.44 -3.97
N THR A 178 -13.63 -0.77 -4.10
CA THR A 178 -12.71 -1.17 -5.18
C THR A 178 -13.34 -1.09 -6.52
N MET A 179 -12.47 -0.90 -7.51
CA MET A 179 -12.75 -1.47 -8.82
C MET A 179 -13.02 -2.97 -8.64
N PRO A 180 -14.19 -3.47 -9.04
CA PRO A 180 -14.49 -4.89 -8.92
C PRO A 180 -13.48 -5.69 -9.76
N TYR A 181 -13.06 -6.83 -9.22
CA TYR A 181 -12.15 -7.77 -9.91
C TYR A 181 -12.88 -9.03 -10.39
N THR A 182 -14.18 -9.14 -10.09
CA THR A 182 -15.09 -10.16 -10.62
C THR A 182 -16.14 -9.50 -11.49
N GLU A 183 -16.49 -10.13 -12.60
CA GLU A 183 -17.62 -9.69 -13.43
C GLU A 183 -18.94 -9.96 -12.71
N SER A 184 -19.87 -9.01 -12.79
CA SER A 184 -21.24 -9.22 -12.33
C SER A 184 -22.00 -9.99 -13.40
N GLY A 185 -22.48 -11.18 -13.07
CA GLY A 185 -23.31 -12.00 -13.93
C GLY A 185 -24.48 -12.60 -13.17
N VAL A 186 -25.60 -12.81 -13.86
CA VAL A 186 -26.74 -13.58 -13.35
C VAL A 186 -26.83 -14.86 -14.18
N SER A 187 -26.76 -16.02 -13.51
CA SER A 187 -26.95 -17.33 -14.13
C SER A 187 -28.12 -18.05 -13.48
N MET A 188 -28.90 -18.77 -14.29
CA MET A 188 -29.96 -19.66 -13.82
C MET A 188 -29.46 -21.10 -13.93
N LEU A 189 -29.44 -21.83 -12.83
CA LEU A 189 -29.18 -23.28 -12.84
C LEU A 189 -30.51 -23.98 -13.14
N VAL A 190 -30.63 -24.60 -14.31
CA VAL A 190 -31.79 -25.39 -14.72
C VAL A 190 -31.42 -26.87 -14.66
N LEU A 191 -32.38 -27.71 -14.28
CA LEU A 191 -32.20 -29.16 -14.35
C LEU A 191 -32.09 -29.57 -15.82
N ALA A 192 -31.08 -30.37 -16.15
CA ALA A 192 -31.02 -30.99 -17.47
C ALA A 192 -32.19 -31.97 -17.60
N GLU A 193 -32.99 -31.83 -18.66
CA GLU A 193 -33.91 -32.88 -19.06
C GLU A 193 -33.07 -34.03 -19.59
N ASN A 194 -33.23 -35.21 -19.00
CA ASN A 194 -32.67 -36.42 -19.56
C ASN A 194 -33.52 -36.75 -20.79
N GLU A 195 -32.97 -36.58 -21.99
CA GLU A 195 -33.55 -37.16 -23.21
C GLU A 195 -33.52 -38.68 -23.04
N SER A 196 -34.66 -39.25 -22.63
CA SER A 196 -34.90 -40.68 -22.75
C SER A 196 -34.97 -41.02 -24.25
N GLU A 197 -34.08 -41.93 -24.65
CA GLU A 197 -33.84 -42.51 -25.99
C GLU A 197 -35.08 -42.73 -26.88
#